data_AF-A0AA41SQG6-F1
#
_entry.id   AF-A0AA41SQG6-F1
#
_cell.length_a   1.000
_cell.length_b   1.000
_cell.length_c   1.000
_cell.angle_alpha   90.00
_cell.angle_beta   90.00
_cell.angle_gamma   90.00
#
_symmetry.space_group_name_H-M   'P 1'
#
loop_
_entity.id
_entity.type
_entity.pdbx_description
1 polymer ?
#
loop_
_entity_poly.entity_id
_entity_poly.type
_entity_poly.pdbx_seq_one_letter_code
_entity_poly.pdbx_strand_id
1 'polypeptide(L)' 'MPKGKKAKGKKMVLTSVMVKKQEGKKVVSPLFEKRPKNFGISQDIQLKRDLIRFVKWPHFIQLQWQKLFSITS' A
#
# COMPACT_ATOMS: atom_id res chain seq x y z
N MET A 1 -10.28 39.33 35.21
CA MET A 1 -9.71 39.08 36.56
C MET A 1 -10.83 38.62 37.48
N PRO A 2 -10.60 37.87 38.57
CA PRO A 2 -9.95 36.56 38.72
C PRO A 2 -10.89 35.53 39.40
N LYS A 3 -10.57 34.22 39.36
CA LYS A 3 -10.91 33.11 40.30
C LYS A 3 -10.57 31.78 39.59
N GLY A 4 -9.86 30.80 40.14
CA GLY A 4 -9.31 30.56 41.47
C GLY A 4 -8.28 29.40 41.41
N LYS A 5 -7.48 29.28 42.48
CA LYS A 5 -6.43 28.28 42.68
C LYS A 5 -7.01 26.84 42.73
N LYS A 6 -6.24 25.81 42.36
CA LYS A 6 -5.60 24.85 43.31
C LYS A 6 -4.78 23.74 42.61
N ALA A 7 -3.61 23.51 43.22
CA ALA A 7 -2.92 22.24 43.45
C ALA A 7 -2.36 21.43 42.26
N LYS A 8 -1.03 21.53 42.14
CA LYS A 8 -0.10 20.65 41.42
C LYS A 8 0.09 19.36 42.25
N GLY A 9 -0.20 18.19 41.67
CA GLY A 9 -0.03 16.87 42.28
C GLY A 9 0.46 15.84 41.24
N LYS A 10 1.32 14.92 41.67
CA LYS A 10 2.33 14.18 40.89
C LYS A 10 1.80 13.01 40.03
N LYS A 11 2.53 12.76 38.92
CA LYS A 11 2.79 11.50 38.18
C LYS A 11 2.06 10.24 38.65
N MET A 12 1.44 9.50 37.72
CA MET A 12 1.64 8.05 37.58
C MET A 12 0.96 7.47 36.32
N VAL A 13 1.81 7.07 35.38
CA VAL A 13 1.66 5.93 34.46
C VAL A 13 0.48 5.90 33.47
N LEU A 14 0.77 6.27 32.23
CA LEU A 14 0.11 5.74 31.03
C LEU A 14 0.50 4.26 30.89
N THR A 15 0.02 3.39 31.79
CA THR A 15 0.18 1.94 31.68
C THR A 15 -1.01 1.35 30.97
N SER A 16 -0.71 0.79 29.80
CA SER A 16 -1.35 -0.39 29.24
C SER A 16 -2.87 -0.35 29.14
N VAL A 17 -3.39 0.53 28.29
CA VAL A 17 -4.44 0.06 27.37
C VAL A 17 -3.73 -0.45 26.14
N MET A 18 -3.01 -1.55 26.35
CA MET A 18 -2.78 -2.53 25.31
C MET A 18 -4.18 -2.95 24.87
N VAL A 19 -4.71 -2.28 23.85
CA VAL A 19 -5.68 -2.89 22.96
C VAL A 19 -4.92 -4.09 22.41
N LYS A 20 -5.05 -5.21 23.13
CA LYS A 20 -4.84 -6.54 22.57
C LYS A 20 -5.83 -6.57 21.43
N LYS A 21 -5.37 -6.18 20.25
CA LYS A 21 -5.89 -6.67 19.00
C LYS A 21 -5.72 -8.17 19.15
N GLN A 22 -6.76 -8.82 19.64
CA GLN A 22 -6.91 -10.24 19.47
C GLN A 22 -6.87 -10.41 17.96
N GLU A 23 -5.69 -10.77 17.47
CA GLU A 23 -5.60 -11.49 16.22
C GLU A 23 -6.43 -12.73 16.47
N GLY A 24 -7.71 -12.63 16.08
CA GLY A 24 -8.60 -13.77 16.04
C GLY A 24 -7.81 -14.84 15.32
N LYS A 25 -7.49 -15.92 16.03
CA LYS A 25 -6.90 -17.12 15.45
C LYS A 25 -7.91 -17.55 14.41
N LYS A 26 -7.71 -17.11 13.16
CA LYS A 26 -8.45 -17.64 12.03
C LYS A 26 -8.15 -19.12 12.08
N VAL A 27 -9.19 -19.92 12.26
CA VAL A 27 -9.12 -21.36 12.09
C VAL A 27 -8.75 -21.57 10.62
N VAL A 28 -7.44 -21.53 10.33
CA VAL A 28 -6.90 -21.95 9.04
C VAL A 28 -7.13 -23.45 9.09
N SER A 29 -8.19 -23.89 8.43
CA SER A 29 -8.45 -25.31 8.28
C SER A 29 -7.17 -25.94 7.74
N PRO A 30 -6.62 -26.98 8.38
CA PRO A 30 -5.38 -27.62 7.94
C PRO A 30 -5.41 -28.10 6.48
N LEU A 31 -6.62 -28.22 5.91
CA LEU A 31 -6.88 -28.54 4.51
C LEU A 31 -6.42 -27.45 3.52
N PHE A 32 -6.25 -26.19 3.97
CA PHE A 32 -5.86 -25.07 3.10
C PHE A 32 -4.47 -24.57 3.46
N GLU A 33 -3.49 -25.02 2.69
CA GLU A 33 -2.14 -24.48 2.68
C GLU A 33 -2.05 -23.22 1.83
N LYS A 34 -1.25 -22.25 2.25
CA LYS A 34 -0.90 -21.10 1.40
C LYS A 34 0.09 -21.55 0.33
N ARG A 35 -0.26 -21.37 -0.94
CA ARG A 35 0.62 -21.65 -2.09
C ARG A 35 0.97 -20.36 -2.84
N PRO A 36 1.96 -19.59 -2.37
CA PRO A 36 2.43 -18.42 -3.11
C PRO A 36 3.08 -18.88 -4.43
N LYS A 37 2.77 -18.18 -5.52
CA LYS A 37 3.44 -18.36 -6.82
C LYS A 37 4.60 -17.38 -6.94
N ASN A 38 5.70 -17.83 -7.50
CA ASN A 38 6.90 -17.03 -7.68
C ASN A 38 6.98 -16.52 -9.12
N PHE A 39 6.86 -15.20 -9.32
CA PHE A 39 6.80 -14.56 -10.64
C PHE A 39 8.16 -13.96 -11.09
N GLY A 40 9.26 -14.44 -10.52
CA GLY A 40 10.61 -14.06 -10.93
C GLY A 40 10.99 -14.63 -12.29
N ILE A 41 12.20 -14.31 -12.74
CA ILE A 41 12.72 -14.79 -14.02
C ILE A 41 12.88 -16.32 -13.94
N SER A 42 12.38 -17.04 -14.95
CA SER A 42 12.46 -18.52 -15.04
C SER A 42 11.70 -19.30 -13.95
N GLN A 43 10.67 -18.72 -13.35
CA GLN A 43 9.82 -19.38 -12.35
C GLN A 43 8.40 -19.63 -12.92
N ASP A 44 7.34 -19.39 -12.13
CA ASP A 44 5.96 -19.58 -12.56
C ASP A 44 5.57 -18.60 -13.68
N ILE A 45 4.49 -18.93 -14.39
CA ILE A 45 3.93 -18.08 -15.45
C ILE A 45 3.64 -16.67 -14.91
N GLN A 46 4.13 -15.65 -15.64
CA GLN A 46 3.90 -14.26 -15.30
C GLN A 46 2.40 -13.94 -15.27
N LEU A 47 2.01 -13.14 -14.28
CA LEU A 47 0.69 -12.52 -14.25
C LEU A 47 0.50 -11.59 -15.46
N LYS A 48 -0.75 -11.45 -15.90
CA LYS A 48 -1.12 -10.42 -16.87
C LYS A 48 -0.87 -9.04 -16.25
N ARG A 49 0.03 -8.26 -16.84
CA ARG A 49 0.35 -6.89 -16.43
C ARG A 49 -0.09 -5.91 -17.51
N ASP A 50 -0.20 -4.65 -17.13
CA ASP A 50 -0.46 -3.59 -18.08
C ASP A 50 0.71 -3.44 -19.06
N LEU A 51 0.40 -3.47 -20.36
CA LEU A 51 1.36 -3.37 -21.46
C LEU A 51 1.21 -2.05 -22.24
N ILE A 52 0.35 -1.13 -21.81
CA ILE A 52 0.05 0.15 -22.51
C ILE A 52 1.33 0.87 -22.98
N ARG A 53 2.42 0.83 -22.21
CA ARG A 53 3.70 1.49 -22.58
C ARG A 53 4.51 0.75 -23.65
N PHE A 54 4.37 -0.56 -23.75
CA PHE A 54 5.15 -1.42 -24.64
C PHE A 54 4.37 -1.83 -25.90
N VAL A 55 3.09 -1.50 -25.96
CA VAL A 55 2.26 -1.69 -27.16
C VAL A 55 2.77 -0.79 -28.27
N LYS A 56 2.85 -1.34 -29.48
CA LYS A 56 3.08 -0.56 -30.69
C LYS A 56 1.88 0.36 -30.91
N TRP A 57 2.05 1.64 -30.61
CA TRP A 57 1.01 2.63 -30.78
C TRP A 57 0.76 2.95 -32.27
N PRO A 58 -0.50 3.24 -32.65
CA PRO A 58 -0.83 3.79 -33.96
C PRO A 58 0.02 5.02 -34.31
N HIS A 59 0.39 5.14 -35.59
CA HIS A 59 1.33 6.16 -36.07
C HIS A 59 0.89 7.60 -35.75
N PHE A 60 -0.41 7.90 -35.85
CA PHE A 60 -0.93 9.24 -35.59
C PHE A 60 -0.78 9.67 -34.12
N ILE A 61 -0.84 8.72 -33.17
CA ILE A 61 -0.68 8.99 -31.74
C ILE A 61 0.77 9.37 -31.45
N GLN A 62 1.71 8.65 -32.08
CA GLN A 62 3.14 8.96 -31.95
C GLN A 62 3.46 10.37 -32.47
N LEU A 63 2.93 10.73 -33.64
CA LEU A 63 3.07 12.08 -34.20
C LEU A 63 2.45 13.16 -33.31
N GLN A 64 1.27 12.89 -32.74
CA GLN A 64 0.62 13.81 -31.80
C GLN A 64 1.47 14.02 -30.55
N TRP A 65 2.03 12.96 -29.97
CA TRP A 65 2.91 13.09 -28.81
C TRP A 65 4.20 13.84 -29.14
N GLN A 66 4.86 13.53 -30.26
CA GLN A 66 6.05 14.26 -30.71
C GLN A 66 5.77 15.76 -30.86
N LYS A 67 4.63 16.11 -31.48
CA LYS A 67 4.21 17.51 -31.62
C LYS A 67 3.92 18.15 -30.27
N LEU A 68 3.21 17.47 -29.37
CA LEU A 68 2.92 17.97 -28.02
C LEU A 68 4.22 18.20 -27.23
N PHE A 69 5.11 17.22 -27.20
CA PHE A 69 6.41 17.33 -26.53
C PHE A 69 7.23 18.50 -27.08
N SER A 70 7.27 18.68 -28.40
CA SER A 70 7.99 19.78 -29.07
C SER A 70 7.41 21.17 -28.80
N ILE A 71 6.12 21.30 -28.47
CA ILE A 71 5.49 22.59 -28.16
C ILE A 71 5.76 22.99 -26.71
N THR A 72 5.85 21.99 -25.82
CA THR A 72 6.06 22.21 -24.38
C THR A 72 7.52 22.41 -23.99
N SER A 73 8.47 22.06 -24.86
CA SER A 73 9.91 22.23 -24.69
C SER A 73 10.39 23.53 -25.34
#